data_AF-A0A942JF28-F1
#
_entry.id   AF-A0A942JF28-F1
#
_cell.length_a   1.000
_cell.length_b   1.000
_cell.length_c   1.000
_cell.angle_alpha   90.00
_cell.angle_beta   90.00
_cell.angle_gamma   90.00
#
_symmetry.space_group_name_H-M   'P 1'
#
loop_
_entity.id
_entity.type
_entity.pdbx_description
1 polymer ?
#
loop_
_entity_poly.entity_id
_entity_poly.type
_entity_poly.pdbx_seq_one_letter_code
_entity_poly.pdbx_strand_id
1 'polypeptide(L)' 'MKKIIVFLLLTLFSINAQNYTLETKEERDVRMQWWRDARFGLFIHWGLYSIPAGEWNGSTNHAEWIRTTAQ' A
#
# COMPACT_ATOMS: atom_id res chain seq x y z
N MET A 1 -35.11 -26.56 9.10
CA MET A 1 -35.40 -25.10 9.02
C MET A 1 -34.20 -24.23 9.40
N LYS A 2 -33.59 -24.37 10.59
CA LYS A 2 -32.42 -23.55 11.00
C LYS A 2 -31.20 -23.66 10.05
N LYS A 3 -30.93 -24.86 9.49
CA LYS A 3 -29.82 -25.09 8.54
C LYS A 3 -30.01 -24.38 7.18
N ILE A 4 -31.25 -24.20 6.73
CA ILE A 4 -31.57 -23.49 5.48
C ILE A 4 -31.36 -21.98 5.66
N ILE A 5 -31.76 -21.45 6.82
CA ILE A 5 -31.56 -20.03 7.17
C ILE A 5 -30.07 -19.68 7.25
N VAL A 6 -29.25 -20.53 7.87
CA VAL A 6 -27.79 -20.34 7.93
C VAL A 6 -27.15 -20.36 6.54
N PHE A 7 -27.59 -21.25 5.66
CA PHE A 7 -27.09 -21.32 4.29
C PHE A 7 -27.47 -20.08 3.46
N LEU A 8 -28.69 -19.55 3.64
CA LEU A 8 -29.16 -18.31 3.00
C LEU A 8 -28.41 -17.07 3.51
N LEU A 9 -28.06 -17.02 4.80
CA LEU A 9 -27.29 -15.92 5.39
C LEU A 9 -25.82 -15.93 4.92
N LEU A 10 -25.24 -17.12 4.73
CA LEU A 10 -23.87 -17.28 4.22
C LEU A 10 -23.71 -16.82 2.76
N THR A 11 -24.71 -17.04 1.90
CA THR A 11 -24.65 -16.60 0.50
C THR A 11 -24.80 -15.09 0.33
N LEU A 12 -25.51 -14.41 1.24
CA LEU A 12 -25.64 -12.94 1.26
C LEU A 12 -24.35 -12.24 1.68
N PHE A 13 -23.50 -12.90 2.49
CA PHE A 13 -22.23 -12.32 2.94
C PHE A 13 -21.20 -12.22 1.81
N SER A 14 -21.17 -13.18 0.88
CA SER A 14 -20.27 -13.20 -0.27
C SER A 14 -20.51 -12.07 -1.29
N ILE A 15 -21.69 -11.43 -1.28
CA ILE A 15 -22.01 -10.32 -2.21
C ILE A 15 -21.29 -9.02 -1.82
N ASN A 16 -20.85 -8.88 -0.56
CA ASN A 16 -20.20 -7.65 -0.07
C ASN A 16 -18.67 -7.65 -0.24
N ALA A 17 -18.08 -8.75 -0.72
CA ALA A 17 -16.68 -8.78 -1.15
C ALA A 17 -16.56 -8.29 -2.61
N GLN A 18 -17.09 -7.10 -2.90
CA GLN A 18 -16.91 -6.50 -4.22
C GLN A 18 -15.45 -6.07 -4.38
N ASN A 19 -14.83 -6.51 -5.49
CA ASN A 19 -13.53 -6.03 -5.92
C ASN A 19 -13.61 -4.50 -6.07
N TYR A 20 -12.95 -3.75 -5.19
CA TYR A 20 -12.94 -2.28 -5.18
C TYR A 20 -12.20 -1.66 -6.38
N THR A 21 -11.72 -2.50 -7.30
CA THR A 21 -10.99 -2.12 -8.51
C THR A 21 -11.77 -2.41 -9.79
N LEU A 22 -13.10 -2.61 -9.72
CA LEU A 22 -13.97 -2.77 -10.90
C LEU A 22 -14.14 -1.46 -11.68
N GLU A 23 -13.04 -0.80 -12.02
CA GLU A 23 -13.03 0.33 -12.94
C GLU A 23 -12.78 -0.18 -14.36
N THR A 24 -13.49 0.36 -15.35
CA THR A 24 -13.10 0.20 -16.75
C THR A 24 -11.79 0.93 -17.02
N LYS A 25 -11.19 0.68 -18.18
CA LYS A 25 -9.98 1.40 -18.59
C LYS A 25 -10.24 2.91 -18.68
N GLU A 26 -11.40 3.29 -19.20
CA GLU A 26 -11.82 4.69 -19.35
C GLU A 26 -11.99 5.36 -18.00
N GLU A 27 -12.61 4.67 -17.03
CA GLU A 27 -12.77 5.17 -15.66
C GLU A 27 -11.42 5.35 -14.95
N ARG A 28 -10.51 4.39 -15.11
CA ARG A 28 -9.12 4.49 -14.63
C ARG A 28 -8.41 5.69 -15.26
N ASP A 29 -8.56 5.86 -16.57
CA ASP A 29 -7.91 6.94 -17.29
C ASP A 29 -8.43 8.30 -16.81
N VAL A 30 -9.73 8.46 -16.57
CA VAL A 30 -10.28 9.67 -15.95
C VAL A 30 -9.71 9.89 -14.55
N ARG A 31 -9.70 8.87 -13.68
CA ARG A 31 -9.20 8.97 -12.30
C ARG A 31 -7.71 9.31 -12.22
N MET A 32 -6.91 8.79 -13.14
CA MET A 32 -5.46 9.00 -13.18
C MET A 32 -5.05 10.28 -13.93
N GLN A 33 -6.01 11.04 -14.49
CA GLN A 33 -5.73 12.24 -15.26
C GLN A 33 -4.98 13.28 -14.45
N TRP A 34 -5.49 13.62 -13.26
CA TRP A 34 -4.84 14.60 -12.38
C TRP A 34 -3.41 14.18 -12.00
N TRP A 35 -3.18 12.88 -11.77
CA TRP A 35 -1.86 12.36 -11.39
C TRP A 35 -0.86 12.52 -12.54
N ARG A 36 -1.28 12.26 -13.78
CA ARG A 36 -0.45 12.51 -14.96
C ARG A 36 -0.19 14.00 -15.16
N ASP A 37 -1.17 14.85 -14.87
CA ASP A 37 -1.07 16.30 -15.03
C ASP A 37 -0.22 16.97 -13.94
N ALA A 38 -0.12 16.37 -12.74
CA ALA A 38 0.64 16.93 -11.63
C ALA A 38 2.14 17.04 -11.92
N ARG A 39 2.73 16.10 -12.68
CA ARG A 39 4.14 16.03 -13.18
C ARG A 39 5.26 16.10 -12.14
N PHE A 40 5.01 16.64 -10.96
CA PHE A 40 5.93 16.77 -9.84
C PHE A 40 5.53 15.79 -8.74
N GLY A 41 6.52 15.11 -8.18
CA GLY A 41 6.36 14.23 -7.04
C GLY A 41 7.44 14.52 -6.00
N LEU A 42 7.04 14.56 -4.74
CA LEU A 42 7.94 14.57 -3.59
C LEU A 42 7.81 13.22 -2.88
N PHE A 43 8.94 12.57 -2.60
CA PHE A 43 8.97 11.32 -1.85
C PHE A 43 9.75 11.51 -0.56
N ILE A 44 9.21 11.06 0.56
CA ILE A 44 9.79 11.23 1.89
C ILE A 44 10.19 9.84 2.42
N HIS A 45 11.49 9.62 2.59
CA HIS A 45 12.03 8.48 3.33
C HIS A 45 12.30 8.91 4.77
N TRP A 46 11.40 8.55 5.70
CA TRP A 46 11.54 8.86 7.11
C TRP A 46 11.22 7.64 7.99
N GLY A 47 12.07 7.38 8.98
CA GLY A 47 11.93 6.26 9.89
C GLY A 47 13.06 6.22 10.91
N LEU A 48 13.17 5.13 11.68
CA LEU A 48 14.20 4.99 12.72
C LEU A 48 15.62 5.17 12.19
N TYR A 49 15.87 4.77 10.95
CA TYR A 49 17.15 4.94 10.26
C TYR A 49 17.59 6.39 10.09
N SER A 50 16.67 7.36 10.19
CA SER A 50 16.99 8.79 10.11
C SER A 50 17.75 9.29 11.34
N ILE A 51 17.69 8.57 12.47
CA ILE A 51 18.43 8.91 13.70
C ILE A 51 19.95 8.70 13.52
N PRO A 52 20.43 7.50 13.14
CA PRO A 52 21.86 7.27 12.87
C PRO A 52 22.33 7.86 11.54
N ALA A 53 21.42 8.30 10.66
CA ALA A 53 21.73 8.96 9.39
C ALA A 53 22.71 8.17 8.48
N GLY A 54 22.67 6.84 8.55
CA GLY A 54 23.53 5.96 7.78
C GLY A 54 24.90 5.67 8.38
N GLU A 55 25.21 6.25 9.55
CA GLU A 55 26.43 5.95 10.29
C GLU A 55 26.23 4.82 11.29
N TRP A 56 27.15 3.86 11.30
CA TRP A 56 27.26 2.82 12.30
C TRP A 56 28.71 2.42 12.52
N ASN A 57 29.19 2.51 13.76
CA ASN A 57 30.57 2.13 14.15
C ASN A 57 31.67 2.72 13.25
N GLY A 58 31.54 3.99 12.85
CA GLY A 58 32.51 4.67 11.98
C GLY A 58 32.44 4.29 10.50
N SER A 59 31.48 3.46 10.09
CA SER A 59 31.17 3.16 8.70
C SER A 59 29.90 3.91 8.27
N THR A 60 29.89 4.43 7.04
CA THR A 60 28.76 5.19 6.48
C THR A 60 28.16 4.44 5.29
N ASN A 61 26.84 4.25 5.28
CA ASN A 61 26.09 3.54 4.23
C ASN A 61 24.67 4.11 4.03
N HIS A 62 23.85 3.47 3.19
CA HIS A 62 22.45 3.83 2.98
C HIS A 62 21.64 3.67 4.27
N ALA A 63 21.16 4.79 4.80
CA ALA A 63 20.51 4.86 6.10
C ALA A 63 19.31 3.91 6.21
N GLU A 64 18.43 3.89 5.20
CA GLU A 64 17.23 3.06 5.20
C GLU A 64 17.53 1.54 5.26
N TRP A 65 18.76 1.14 4.91
CA TRP A 65 19.25 -0.24 4.95
C TRP A 65 20.09 -0.56 6.19
N ILE A 66 20.13 0.31 7.20
CA ILE A 66 21.02 0.15 8.36
C ILE A 66 20.88 -1.21 9.06
N ARG A 67 19.68 -1.82 9.06
CA ARG A 67 19.47 -3.17 9.60
C ARG A 67 20.38 -4.23 8.95
N THR A 68 20.67 -4.09 7.67
CA THR A 68 21.49 -5.03 6.91
C THR A 68 22.97 -4.68 7.02
N THR A 69 23.31 -3.40 7.05
CA THR A 69 24.71 -2.94 7.00
C THR A 69 25.38 -2.86 8.37
N ALA A 70 24.60 -2.89 9.46
CA ALA A 70 25.07 -2.77 10.85
C ALA A 70 25.20 -4.11 11.59
N GLN A 71 25.27 -5.23 10.85
CA GLN A 71 25.49 -6.57 11.40
C GLN A 71 26.90 -6.77 11.93
#